data_AF-D8FES4-F1
#
_entry.id   AF-D8FES4-F1
#
_cell.length_a   1.000
_cell.length_b   1.000
_cell.length_c   1.000
_cell.angle_alpha   90.00
_cell.angle_beta   90.00
_cell.angle_gamma   90.00
#
_symmetry.space_group_name_H-M   'P 1'
#
loop_
_entity.id
_entity.type
_entity.pdbx_description
1 polymer ?
#
loop_
_entity_poly.entity_id
_entity_poly.type
_entity_poly.pdbx_seq_one_letter_code
_entity_poly.pdbx_strand_id
1 'polypeptide(L)' 'MEIIRKQYIVDEKNRRVAVQIPIDVFERLEEILENYGLVQLMKENDGGETLGVNEAKAYYDRLEKAE' A
#
# COMPACT_ATOMS: atom_id res chain seq x y z
N MET A 1 -7.86 8.85 -19.81
CA MET A 1 -8.12 7.80 -18.81
C MET A 1 -8.14 6.49 -19.57
N GLU A 2 -7.08 5.70 -19.50
CA GLU A 2 -7.08 4.39 -20.15
C GLU A 2 -8.09 3.48 -19.44
N ILE A 3 -8.93 2.82 -20.23
CA ILE A 3 -9.93 1.90 -19.70
C ILE A 3 -9.17 0.63 -19.26
N ILE A 4 -9.19 0.33 -17.96
CA ILE A 4 -8.66 -0.92 -17.44
C ILE A 4 -9.42 -2.09 -18.08
N ARG A 5 -8.72 -2.88 -18.89
CA ARG A 5 -9.27 -4.10 -19.47
C ARG A 5 -9.43 -5.13 -18.35
N LYS A 6 -10.67 -5.48 -18.04
CA LYS A 6 -11.01 -6.44 -16.98
C LYS A 6 -11.99 -7.48 -17.48
N GLN A 7 -11.81 -8.71 -17.04
CA GLN A 7 -12.74 -9.81 -17.25
C GLN A 7 -13.28 -10.27 -15.91
N TYR A 8 -14.56 -10.63 -15.85
CA TYR A 8 -15.16 -11.17 -14.63
C TYR A 8 -15.24 -12.68 -14.71
N ILE A 9 -14.81 -13.34 -13.64
CA ILE A 9 -15.01 -14.77 -13.43
C ILE A 9 -16.32 -14.91 -12.63
N VAL A 10 -17.26 -15.69 -13.17
CA VAL A 10 -18.58 -15.91 -12.58
C VAL A 10 -18.73 -17.36 -12.11
N ASP A 11 -19.51 -17.56 -11.04
CA ASP A 11 -19.88 -18.90 -10.56
C ASP A 11 -21.10 -19.46 -11.30
N GLU A 12 -21.54 -20.67 -10.90
CA GLU A 12 -22.69 -21.36 -11.47
C GLU A 12 -24.02 -20.60 -11.33
N LYS A 13 -24.10 -19.63 -10.40
CA LYS A 13 -25.26 -18.77 -10.17
C LYS A 13 -25.12 -17.42 -10.88
N ASN A 14 -24.17 -17.29 -11.80
CA ASN A 14 -23.85 -16.06 -12.53
C ASN A 14 -23.43 -14.90 -11.59
N ARG A 15 -22.88 -15.22 -10.41
CA ARG A 15 -22.35 -14.22 -9.47
C ARG A 15 -20.87 -13.98 -9.79
N ARG A 16 -20.46 -12.72 -9.84
CA ARG A 16 -19.05 -12.35 -10.04
C ARG A 16 -18.27 -12.69 -8.77
N VAL A 17 -17.26 -13.56 -8.89
CA VAL A 17 -16.45 -14.03 -7.76
C VAL A 17 -15.00 -13.56 -7.84
N ALA A 18 -14.50 -13.25 -9.04
CA ALA A 18 -13.18 -12.70 -9.23
C ALA A 18 -13.12 -11.80 -10.46
N VAL A 19 -12.04 -11.02 -10.55
CA VAL A 19 -11.71 -10.18 -11.70
C VAL A 19 -10.31 -10.54 -12.18
N GLN A 20 -10.15 -10.68 -13.49
CA GLN A 20 -8.85 -10.83 -14.15
C GLN A 20 -8.49 -9.50 -14.81
N ILE A 21 -7.30 -9.02 -14.51
CA ILE A 21 -6.69 -7.81 -15.09
C ILE A 21 -5.24 -8.13 -15.49
N PRO A 22 -4.64 -7.35 -16.40
CA PRO A 22 -3.21 -7.40 -16.64
C PRO A 22 -2.40 -7.21 -15.35
N ILE A 23 -1.29 -7.93 -15.21
CA ILE A 23 -0.49 -7.94 -13.98
C ILE A 23 0.08 -6.55 -13.64
N ASP A 24 0.52 -5.80 -14.65
CA ASP A 24 1.02 -4.42 -14.52
C ASP A 24 -0.04 -3.47 -13.97
N VAL A 25 -1.31 -3.71 -14.33
CA VAL A 25 -2.43 -2.94 -13.77
C VAL A 25 -2.68 -3.29 -12.32
N PHE A 26 -2.58 -4.58 -11.95
CA PHE A 26 -2.72 -5.02 -10.57
C PHE A 26 -1.63 -4.42 -9.68
N GLU A 27 -0.36 -4.54 -10.07
CA GLU A 27 0.79 -3.99 -9.34
C GLU A 27 0.66 -2.47 -9.15
N ARG A 28 0.23 -1.76 -10.20
CA ARG A 28 0.00 -0.30 -10.12
C ARG A 28 -1.16 0.06 -9.19
N LEU A 29 -2.19 -0.79 -9.08
CA LEU A 29 -3.27 -0.57 -8.11
C LEU A 29 -2.76 -0.74 -6.68
N GLU A 30 -1.94 -1.76 -6.42
CA GLU A 30 -1.30 -1.95 -5.11
C GLU A 30 -0.41 -0.77 -4.75
N GLU A 31 0.49 -0.36 -5.65
CA GLU A 31 1.38 0.78 -5.44
C GLU A 31 0.61 2.06 -5.07
N ILE A 32 -0.49 2.35 -5.77
CA ILE A 32 -1.31 3.55 -5.48
C ILE A 32 -1.95 3.46 -4.09
N LEU A 33 -2.46 2.29 -3.71
CA LEU A 33 -3.09 2.08 -2.41
C LEU A 33 -2.07 2.17 -1.26
N GLU A 34 -0.91 1.56 -1.42
CA GLU A 34 0.18 1.61 -0.45
C GLU A 34 0.72 3.03 -0.29
N ASN A 35 0.99 3.71 -1.40
CA ASN A 35 1.44 5.10 -1.38
C ASN A 35 0.42 6.01 -0.70
N TYR A 36 -0.88 5.82 -0.96
CA TYR A 36 -1.91 6.58 -0.27
C TYR A 36 -1.90 6.30 1.23
N GLY A 37 -1.84 5.04 1.64
CA GLY A 37 -1.77 4.64 3.05
C GLY A 37 -0.55 5.24 3.75
N LEU A 38 0.63 5.17 3.13
CA LEU A 38 1.85 5.76 3.65
C LEU A 38 1.72 7.27 3.84
N VAL A 39 1.15 7.98 2.86
CA VAL A 39 0.92 9.43 2.97
C VAL A 39 -0.04 9.76 4.12
N GLN A 40 -1.07 8.95 4.38
CA GLN A 40 -1.94 9.17 5.53
C GLN A 40 -1.18 8.98 6.85
N LEU A 41 -0.38 7.92 6.98
CA LEU A 41 0.46 7.69 8.17
C LEU A 41 1.45 8.84 8.40
N MET A 42 2.05 9.37 7.33
CA MET A 42 2.94 10.54 7.42
C MET A 42 2.20 11.79 7.87
N LYS A 43 0.96 12.00 7.40
CA LYS A 43 0.11 13.14 7.80
C LYS A 43 -0.36 13.03 9.24
N GLU A 44 -0.66 11.82 9.73
CA GLU A 44 -0.98 11.60 11.14
C GLU A 44 0.20 11.98 12.06
N ASN A 45 1.42 11.87 11.56
CA ASN A 45 2.65 12.28 12.23
C ASN A 45 3.12 13.71 11.84
N ASP A 46 2.29 14.49 11.15
CA ASP A 46 2.63 15.87 10.76
C ASP A 46 2.77 16.77 12.00
N GLY A 47 3.89 17.48 12.10
CA GLY A 47 4.29 18.21 13.31
C GLY A 47 4.97 17.35 14.40
N GLY A 48 5.18 16.06 14.14
CA GLY A 48 5.98 15.18 14.99
C GLY A 48 7.48 15.53 14.98
N GLU A 49 8.22 15.04 15.97
CA GLU A 49 9.67 15.24 16.06
C GLU A 49 10.39 14.66 14.83
N THR A 50 11.23 15.48 14.19
CA THR A 50 12.06 15.04 13.07
C THR A 50 13.48 14.82 13.58
N LEU A 51 13.92 13.57 13.61
CA LEU A 51 15.26 13.21 14.07
C LEU A 51 16.29 13.34 12.94
N GLY A 52 17.49 13.81 13.28
CA GLY A 52 18.64 13.71 12.37
C GLY A 52 19.01 12.25 12.12
N VAL A 53 19.66 11.94 10.99
CA VAL A 53 20.00 10.55 10.61
C VAL A 53 20.74 9.79 11.71
N ASN A 54 21.65 10.45 12.45
CA ASN A 54 22.39 9.82 13.55
C ASN A 54 21.49 9.53 14.76
N GLU A 55 20.60 10.45 15.11
CA GLU A 55 19.66 10.32 16.23
C GLU A 55 18.60 9.26 15.92
N ALA A 56 18.09 9.26 14.69
CA ALA A 56 17.13 8.27 14.20
C ALA A 56 17.70 6.85 14.28
N LYS A 57 18.97 6.65 13.86
CA LYS A 57 19.66 5.36 13.99
C LYS A 57 19.82 4.94 15.45
N ALA A 58 20.31 5.85 16.30
CA ALA A 58 20.50 5.57 17.72
C ALA A 58 19.18 5.26 18.45
N TYR A 59 18.08 5.93 18.06
CA TYR A 59 16.73 5.65 18.55
C TYR A 59 16.26 4.26 18.09
N TYR A 60 16.38 3.97 16.79
CA TYR A 60 15.96 2.69 16.22
C TYR A 60 16.68 1.49 16.85
N ASP A 61 17.97 1.61 17.13
CA ASP A 61 18.76 0.55 17.77
C ASP A 61 18.30 0.20 19.20
N ARG A 62 17.61 1.13 19.87
CA ARG A 62 17.08 0.96 21.24
C ARG A 62 15.66 0.40 21.28
N LEU A 63 14.96 0.35 20.14
CA LEU A 63 13.61 -0.20 20.10
C LEU A 63 13.65 -1.71 20.31
N GLU A 64 12.70 -2.24 21.07
CA GLU A 64 12.47 -3.69 21.13
C GLU A 64 12.11 -4.18 19.73
N LYS A 65 12.89 -5.13 19.24
CA LYS A 65 12.70 -5.71 17.91
C LYS A 65 11.71 -6.85 18.04
N ALA A 66 10.73 -6.90 17.15
CA ALA A 66 9.85 -8.06 17.04
C ALA A 66 10.71 -9.30 16.75
N GLU A 67 10.50 -10.37 17.53
CA GLU A 67 11.14 -11.69 17.32
C GLU A 67 10.69 -12.35 16.01
#